data_AF-A0AAU9G9T8-F1
#
_entry.id   AF-A0AAU9G9T8-F1
#
_cell.length_a   1.000
_cell.length_b   1.000
_cell.length_c   1.000
_cell.angle_alpha   90.00
_cell.angle_beta   90.00
_cell.angle_gamma   90.00
#
_symmetry.space_group_name_H-M   'P 1'
#
loop_
_entity.id
_entity.type
_entity.pdbx_description
1 polymer ?
#
loop_
_entity_poly.entity_id
_entity_poly.type
_entity_poly.pdbx_seq_one_letter_code
_entity_poly.pdbx_strand_id
1 'polypeptide(L)'
;MKRDVSTSTIGRDEARRPLMEAYMFQRRLLLGCSLLMVISLLIWIVAISTDHWIIISGGKGIFIPESRRFFMSSHSGLWRHCRNTIVPNALSNAQVVRNFSSMSYTSQININDAKRNLSHMEFIRDFAQEKLNDSDSFTESARRRMFAHWARSEEEEFQTFRSAFRKLVMSTEDNQRQFNATAIKPIPIDPLDVKGIIARQTFGSALQRVKYNNTWSYYVIPEVAQEAIFSNWTDYPLVVRLLATYIRDINIPAFVLNDERVILILVPPLPPKRGGHTAFYSYIPNQRCKYIDMFPNSNTLRNEPGFDDELMDYIRTQASFACITLFVMSLGAVFSFYTFMNPRYMFKRLAGGIHLVAASTALVVIQVLFSSIDYTKEHLFYAYPDGAELTYGYGVYLAWFTFVDNIFCGLMFLWYSGKKKGAKAPNDEVAMADEPTIMGR
;
A
#
# COMPACT_ATOMS: atom_id res chain seq x y z
N MET A 1 -10.62 90.05 11.33
CA MET A 1 -11.27 89.01 10.52
C MET A 1 -10.77 87.65 11.00
N LYS A 2 -11.41 87.09 12.04
CA LYS A 2 -11.13 85.71 12.49
C LYS A 2 -11.73 84.78 11.44
N ARG A 3 -10.90 83.92 10.85
CA ARG A 3 -11.36 82.84 9.97
C ARG A 3 -12.10 81.85 10.85
N ASP A 4 -13.40 81.76 10.71
CA ASP A 4 -14.19 80.67 11.28
C ASP A 4 -13.73 79.38 10.58
N VAL A 5 -12.86 78.64 11.25
CA VAL A 5 -12.49 77.28 10.86
C VAL A 5 -13.77 76.47 10.99
N SER A 6 -14.29 76.02 9.85
CA SER A 6 -15.55 75.29 9.74
C SER A 6 -15.66 74.20 10.81
N THR A 7 -16.57 74.39 11.76
CA THR A 7 -16.92 73.43 12.83
C THR A 7 -17.42 72.08 12.28
N SER A 8 -17.67 72.00 10.97
CA SER A 8 -18.19 70.81 10.28
C SER A 8 -17.13 69.73 10.00
N THR A 9 -15.85 70.09 9.83
CA THR A 9 -14.77 69.12 9.59
C THR A 9 -14.26 68.52 10.90
N ILE A 10 -14.06 69.35 11.92
CA ILE A 10 -13.58 68.92 13.25
C ILE A 10 -14.56 67.94 13.91
N GLY A 11 -15.87 68.22 13.88
CA GLY A 11 -16.88 67.31 14.44
C GLY A 11 -17.05 66.01 13.65
N ARG A 12 -16.75 66.01 12.34
CA ARG A 12 -16.78 64.82 11.48
C ARG A 12 -15.59 63.90 11.72
N ASP A 13 -14.41 64.46 12.00
CA ASP A 13 -13.22 63.71 12.35
C ASP A 13 -13.33 63.08 13.73
N GLU A 14 -13.93 63.77 14.70
CA GLU A 14 -14.15 63.26 16.05
C GLU A 14 -15.17 62.09 16.06
N ALA A 15 -16.23 62.18 15.24
CA ALA A 15 -17.20 61.09 15.06
C ALA A 15 -16.61 59.85 14.34
N ARG A 16 -15.54 60.00 13.57
CA ARG A 16 -14.90 58.90 12.79
C ARG A 16 -13.82 58.13 13.56
N ARG A 17 -13.29 58.69 14.66
CA ARG A 17 -12.26 58.01 15.50
C ARG A 17 -12.64 56.59 15.92
N PRO A 18 -13.81 56.31 16.52
CA PRO A 18 -14.16 54.93 16.92
C PRO A 18 -14.33 53.99 15.72
N LEU A 19 -14.77 54.50 14.57
CA LEU A 19 -14.87 53.73 13.32
C LEU A 19 -13.48 53.39 12.75
N MET A 20 -12.52 54.31 12.87
CA MET A 20 -11.15 54.12 12.44
C MET A 20 -10.41 53.11 13.33
N GLU A 21 -10.60 53.16 14.64
CA GLU A 21 -10.06 52.16 15.58
C GLU A 21 -10.60 50.75 15.29
N ALA A 22 -11.92 50.62 15.13
CA ALA A 22 -12.55 49.37 14.73
C ALA A 22 -12.02 48.87 13.37
N TYR A 23 -11.81 49.76 12.41
CA TYR A 23 -11.24 49.42 11.11
C TYR A 23 -9.79 48.93 11.19
N MET A 24 -8.96 49.57 12.02
CA MET A 24 -7.57 49.15 12.22
C MET A 24 -7.48 47.81 12.95
N PHE A 25 -8.36 47.55 13.92
CA PHE A 25 -8.50 46.24 14.55
C PHE A 25 -8.89 45.16 13.53
N GLN A 26 -9.91 45.43 12.71
CA GLN A 26 -10.33 44.54 11.62
C GLN A 26 -9.18 44.22 10.67
N ARG A 27 -8.40 45.24 10.28
CA ARG A 27 -7.28 45.06 9.36
C ARG A 27 -6.16 44.22 9.97
N ARG A 28 -5.87 44.39 11.27
CA ARG A 28 -4.88 43.56 11.99
C ARG A 28 -5.33 42.10 12.09
N LEU A 29 -6.59 41.86 12.42
CA LEU A 29 -7.14 40.51 12.49
C LEU A 29 -7.12 39.82 11.13
N LEU A 30 -7.57 40.51 10.07
CA LEU A 30 -7.53 39.98 8.71
C LEU A 30 -6.10 39.74 8.23
N LEU A 31 -5.13 40.58 8.65
CA LEU A 31 -3.72 40.36 8.33
C LEU A 31 -3.19 39.10 9.01
N GLY A 32 -3.57 38.89 10.27
CA GLY A 32 -3.32 37.63 10.98
C GLY A 32 -3.90 36.43 10.24
N CYS A 33 -5.15 36.52 9.77
CA CYS A 33 -5.77 35.47 8.95
C CYS A 33 -5.00 35.24 7.64
N SER A 34 -4.59 36.29 6.93
CA SER A 34 -3.81 36.15 5.68
C SER A 34 -2.45 35.47 5.90
N LEU A 35 -1.75 35.80 6.99
CA LEU A 35 -0.49 35.13 7.36
C LEU A 35 -0.74 33.67 7.74
N LEU A 36 -1.79 33.42 8.51
CA LEU A 36 -2.17 32.07 8.94
C LEU A 36 -2.53 31.19 7.74
N MET A 37 -3.20 31.73 6.72
CA MET A 37 -3.48 31.03 5.46
C MET A 37 -2.21 30.61 4.70
N VAL A 38 -1.14 31.41 4.74
CA VAL A 38 0.16 31.02 4.14
C VAL A 38 0.77 29.86 4.94
N ILE A 39 0.71 29.92 6.27
CA ILE A 39 1.18 28.83 7.13
C ILE A 39 0.36 27.56 6.86
N SER A 40 -0.96 27.69 6.75
CA SER A 40 -1.90 26.60 6.43
C SER A 40 -1.61 25.98 5.07
N LEU A 41 -1.26 26.78 4.06
CA LEU A 41 -0.84 26.31 2.74
C LEU A 41 0.47 25.49 2.82
N LEU A 42 1.46 25.97 3.58
CA LEU A 42 2.71 25.22 3.79
C LEU A 42 2.45 23.91 4.55
N ILE A 43 1.59 23.94 5.58
CA ILE A 43 1.19 22.75 6.32
C ILE A 43 0.46 21.76 5.41
N TRP A 44 -0.42 22.24 4.51
CA TRP A 44 -1.10 21.38 3.54
C TRP A 44 -0.10 20.70 2.60
N ILE A 45 0.90 21.43 2.11
CA ILE A 45 1.98 20.87 1.27
C ILE A 45 2.72 19.77 2.05
N VAL A 46 3.10 20.03 3.30
CA VAL A 46 3.76 19.02 4.15
C VAL A 46 2.84 17.81 4.40
N ALA A 47 1.55 18.04 4.61
CA ALA A 47 0.56 16.99 4.81
C ALA A 47 0.48 16.09 3.56
N ILE A 48 0.29 16.64 2.36
CA ILE A 48 0.19 15.82 1.15
C ILE A 48 1.51 15.16 0.75
N SER A 49 2.66 15.70 1.14
CA SER A 49 3.98 15.14 0.86
C SER A 49 4.44 14.06 1.84
N THR A 50 3.75 13.87 2.98
CA THR A 50 4.14 12.82 3.94
C THR A 50 3.61 11.44 3.59
N ASP A 51 4.41 10.43 3.95
CA ASP A 51 4.09 9.00 3.86
C ASP A 51 3.35 8.44 5.09
N HIS A 52 2.96 9.30 6.05
CA HIS A 52 2.38 8.87 7.32
C HIS A 52 0.99 9.48 7.50
N TRP A 53 0.08 9.10 6.61
CA TRP A 53 -1.35 9.32 6.81
C TRP A 53 -1.96 8.15 7.57
N ILE A 54 -1.60 6.94 7.16
CA ILE A 54 -2.05 5.68 7.75
C ILE A 54 -0.83 4.91 8.22
N ILE A 55 -0.90 4.38 9.44
CA ILE A 55 0.12 3.51 10.02
C ILE A 55 -0.57 2.24 10.49
N ILE A 56 -0.16 1.10 9.94
CA ILE A 56 -0.66 -0.22 10.30
C ILE A 56 0.46 -0.93 11.06
N SER A 57 0.17 -1.39 12.28
CA SER A 57 1.13 -2.11 13.13
C SER A 57 0.71 -3.57 13.26
N GLY A 58 1.66 -4.49 13.04
CA GLY A 58 1.51 -5.92 13.30
C GLY A 58 1.95 -6.34 14.71
N GLY A 59 2.21 -5.38 15.61
CA GLY A 59 2.64 -5.64 16.98
C GLY A 59 3.95 -6.43 17.05
N LYS A 60 3.88 -7.68 17.56
CA LYS A 60 5.05 -8.59 17.65
C LYS A 60 5.42 -9.25 16.31
N GLY A 61 4.59 -9.09 15.29
CA GLY A 61 4.76 -9.69 13.98
C GLY A 61 3.62 -10.64 13.63
N ILE A 62 2.95 -10.38 12.50
CA ILE A 62 1.89 -11.24 11.97
C ILE A 62 2.48 -12.06 10.82
N PHE A 63 2.46 -13.39 10.91
CA PHE A 63 2.98 -14.23 9.85
C PHE A 63 2.00 -14.28 8.68
N ILE A 64 2.48 -13.90 7.49
CA ILE A 64 1.72 -13.96 6.24
C ILE A 64 2.15 -15.22 5.49
N PRO A 65 1.30 -16.26 5.37
CA PRO A 65 1.68 -17.53 4.77
C PRO A 65 2.13 -17.44 3.32
N GLU A 66 1.43 -16.61 2.53
CA GLU A 66 1.68 -16.45 1.09
C GLU A 66 3.08 -15.88 0.81
N SER A 67 3.45 -14.81 1.53
CA SER A 67 4.76 -14.17 1.36
C SER A 67 5.87 -14.80 2.21
N ARG A 68 5.49 -15.61 3.21
CA ARG A 68 6.35 -16.21 4.25
C ARG A 68 7.17 -15.20 5.02
N ARG A 69 6.54 -14.07 5.36
CA ARG A 69 7.19 -13.00 6.10
C ARG A 69 6.33 -12.63 7.29
N PHE A 70 6.98 -12.17 8.33
CA PHE A 70 6.29 -11.47 9.39
C PHE A 70 6.08 -10.02 8.97
N PHE A 71 4.83 -9.61 8.94
CA PHE A 71 4.45 -8.21 8.84
C PHE A 71 4.69 -7.52 10.18
N MET A 72 5.54 -6.48 10.17
CA MET A 72 5.85 -5.70 11.37
C MET A 72 5.05 -4.42 11.40
N SER A 73 5.15 -3.62 10.35
CA SER A 73 4.43 -2.38 10.21
C SER A 73 4.37 -1.95 8.74
N SER A 74 3.40 -1.11 8.41
CA SER A 74 3.40 -0.34 7.19
C SER A 74 2.95 1.08 7.48
N HIS A 75 3.41 2.00 6.65
CA HIS A 75 2.91 3.36 6.63
C HIS A 75 2.64 3.77 5.19
N SER A 76 1.55 4.51 5.00
CA SER A 76 1.09 4.96 3.70
C SER A 76 0.79 6.44 3.73
N GLY A 77 1.29 7.15 2.73
CA GLY A 77 0.83 8.48 2.38
C GLY A 77 0.05 8.47 1.08
N LEU A 78 -0.10 9.67 0.51
CA LEU A 78 -0.83 9.87 -0.75
C LEU A 78 -0.08 9.33 -1.96
N TRP A 79 1.25 9.44 -1.98
CA TRP A 79 2.08 9.14 -3.15
C TRP A 79 2.93 7.88 -2.98
N ARG A 80 3.22 7.49 -1.75
CA ARG A 80 4.19 6.43 -1.44
C ARG A 80 3.67 5.57 -0.30
N HIS A 81 3.88 4.28 -0.45
CA HIS A 81 3.60 3.28 0.57
C HIS A 81 4.89 2.54 0.94
N CYS A 82 5.09 2.32 2.23
CA CYS A 82 6.24 1.60 2.77
C CYS A 82 5.78 0.46 3.67
N ARG A 83 6.33 -0.73 3.42
CA ARG A 83 6.05 -1.95 4.19
C ARG A 83 7.32 -2.50 4.81
N ASN A 84 7.28 -2.69 6.13
CA ASN A 84 8.33 -3.30 6.91
C ASN A 84 7.96 -4.75 7.23
N THR A 85 8.77 -5.66 6.70
CA THR A 85 8.58 -7.10 6.91
C THR A 85 9.87 -7.73 7.42
N ILE A 86 9.76 -8.86 8.09
CA ILE A 86 10.91 -9.67 8.49
C ILE A 86 10.80 -11.03 7.80
N VAL A 87 11.86 -11.43 7.13
CA VAL A 87 11.96 -12.74 6.47
C VAL A 87 12.63 -13.73 7.44
N PRO A 88 11.91 -14.77 7.90
CA PRO A 88 12.50 -15.85 8.69
C PRO A 88 13.22 -16.84 7.77
N ASN A 89 14.53 -16.94 7.89
CA ASN A 89 15.36 -17.90 7.18
C ASN A 89 15.84 -18.99 8.14
N ALA A 90 15.39 -20.22 7.92
CA ALA A 90 15.89 -21.36 8.69
C ALA A 90 17.40 -21.52 8.45
N LEU A 91 18.17 -21.68 9.53
CA LEU A 91 19.60 -21.96 9.44
C LEU A 91 19.81 -23.37 8.86
N SER A 92 20.85 -23.54 8.04
CA SER A 92 21.12 -24.80 7.33
C SER A 92 21.30 -26.00 8.28
N ASN A 93 21.93 -25.77 9.43
CA ASN A 93 22.19 -26.76 10.47
C ASN A 93 21.00 -26.98 11.45
N ALA A 94 19.95 -26.17 11.37
CA ALA A 94 18.81 -26.28 12.27
C ALA A 94 17.90 -27.44 11.89
N GLN A 95 17.55 -28.29 12.87
CA GLN A 95 16.54 -29.33 12.71
C GLN A 95 15.15 -28.71 12.74
N VAL A 96 14.67 -28.29 11.58
CA VAL A 96 13.34 -27.69 11.40
C VAL A 96 12.66 -28.27 10.17
N VAL A 97 11.33 -28.37 10.22
CA VAL A 97 10.53 -28.67 9.04
C VAL A 97 10.40 -27.42 8.19
N ARG A 98 10.75 -27.51 6.92
CA ARG A 98 10.72 -26.39 5.97
C ARG A 98 9.66 -26.65 4.91
N ASN A 99 9.10 -25.61 4.31
CA ASN A 99 8.30 -25.80 3.10
C ASN A 99 9.25 -25.80 1.88
N PHE A 100 8.95 -26.62 0.87
CA PHE A 100 9.80 -26.82 -0.29
C PHE A 100 10.23 -25.53 -1.00
N SER A 101 9.37 -24.51 -1.07
CA SER A 101 9.75 -23.26 -1.76
C SER A 101 10.75 -22.40 -0.99
N SER A 102 11.11 -22.76 0.25
CA SER A 102 12.27 -22.16 0.94
C SER A 102 13.61 -22.51 0.29
N MET A 103 13.66 -23.55 -0.54
CA MET A 103 14.85 -23.91 -1.34
C MET A 103 15.00 -23.07 -2.60
N SER A 104 13.92 -22.39 -3.01
CA SER A 104 13.83 -21.75 -4.31
C SER A 104 14.17 -20.26 -4.27
N TYR A 105 14.61 -19.73 -5.42
CA TYR A 105 14.79 -18.29 -5.56
C TYR A 105 13.44 -17.56 -5.46
N THR A 106 13.44 -16.43 -4.76
CA THR A 106 12.27 -15.55 -4.68
C THR A 106 12.37 -14.36 -5.63
N SER A 107 13.56 -14.05 -6.16
CA SER A 107 13.79 -12.92 -7.07
C SER A 107 13.56 -13.35 -8.51
N GLN A 108 12.72 -12.63 -9.25
CA GLN A 108 12.42 -12.95 -10.65
C GLN A 108 13.67 -12.90 -11.54
N ILE A 109 14.59 -11.97 -11.27
CA ILE A 109 15.87 -11.86 -12.00
C ILE A 109 16.68 -13.15 -11.82
N ASN A 110 16.84 -13.59 -10.57
CA ASN A 110 17.59 -14.81 -10.25
C ASN A 110 16.91 -16.06 -10.84
N ILE A 111 15.58 -16.09 -10.88
CA ILE A 111 14.82 -17.17 -11.53
C ILE A 111 15.12 -17.21 -13.02
N ASN A 112 15.04 -16.07 -13.71
CA ASN A 112 15.28 -15.98 -15.15
C ASN A 112 16.73 -16.36 -15.50
N ASP A 113 17.71 -15.86 -14.74
CA ASP A 113 19.12 -16.19 -14.94
C ASP A 113 19.39 -17.68 -14.69
N ALA A 114 18.82 -18.25 -13.62
CA ALA A 114 18.94 -19.67 -13.32
C ALA A 114 18.29 -20.54 -14.42
N LYS A 115 17.13 -20.12 -14.93
CA LYS A 115 16.43 -20.83 -16.01
C LYS A 115 17.25 -20.82 -17.29
N ARG A 116 17.83 -19.67 -17.66
CA ARG A 116 18.73 -19.54 -18.82
C ARG A 116 19.97 -20.42 -18.68
N ASN A 117 20.60 -20.44 -17.50
CA ASN A 117 21.76 -21.30 -17.26
C ASN A 117 21.38 -22.79 -17.33
N LEU A 118 20.21 -23.14 -16.78
CA LEU A 118 19.71 -24.51 -16.79
C LEU A 118 19.41 -24.99 -18.23
N SER A 119 18.84 -24.15 -19.10
CA SER A 119 18.51 -24.54 -20.48
C SER A 119 19.72 -24.93 -21.33
N HIS A 120 20.92 -24.49 -20.96
CA HIS A 120 22.17 -24.82 -21.66
C HIS A 120 22.88 -26.08 -21.11
N MET A 121 22.36 -26.70 -20.04
CA MET A 121 22.97 -27.89 -19.45
C MET A 121 22.71 -29.15 -20.30
N GLU A 122 23.72 -30.01 -20.42
CA GLU A 122 23.67 -31.22 -21.27
C GLU A 122 22.52 -32.16 -20.90
N PHE A 123 22.33 -32.44 -19.61
CA PHE A 123 21.25 -33.34 -19.17
C PHE A 123 19.85 -32.82 -19.52
N ILE A 124 19.64 -31.50 -19.65
CA ILE A 124 18.35 -30.93 -20.08
C ILE A 124 18.10 -31.24 -21.56
N ARG A 125 19.15 -31.22 -22.38
CA ARG A 125 19.06 -31.64 -23.78
C ARG A 125 18.74 -33.14 -23.87
N ASP A 126 19.39 -33.96 -23.04
CA ASP A 126 19.19 -35.41 -23.03
C ASP A 126 17.77 -35.76 -22.56
N PHE A 127 17.28 -35.11 -21.50
CA PHE A 127 15.92 -35.27 -21.02
C PHE A 127 14.89 -34.89 -22.08
N ALA A 128 15.11 -33.81 -22.85
CA ALA A 128 14.19 -33.42 -23.92
C ALA A 128 14.07 -34.46 -25.06
N GLN A 129 15.11 -35.28 -25.27
CA GLN A 129 15.19 -36.28 -26.34
C GLN A 129 14.85 -37.71 -25.87
N GLU A 130 14.55 -37.91 -24.59
CA GLU A 130 14.27 -39.22 -24.03
C GLU A 130 13.03 -39.85 -24.69
N LYS A 131 13.11 -41.15 -25.01
CA LYS A 131 11.98 -41.87 -25.62
C LYS A 131 10.88 -42.05 -24.58
N LEU A 132 9.65 -41.75 -24.98
CA LEU A 132 8.48 -42.02 -24.15
C LEU A 132 8.12 -43.50 -24.27
N ASN A 133 7.82 -44.12 -23.14
CA ASN A 133 7.22 -45.45 -23.11
C ASN A 133 5.71 -45.28 -23.26
N ASP A 134 5.09 -46.10 -24.12
CA ASP A 134 3.63 -46.19 -24.22
C ASP A 134 3.10 -46.85 -22.94
N SER A 135 2.70 -46.03 -21.98
CA SER A 135 2.11 -46.45 -20.71
C SER A 135 0.91 -45.55 -20.39
N ASP A 136 -0.11 -46.14 -19.76
CA ASP A 136 -1.27 -45.41 -19.25
C ASP A 136 -0.95 -44.52 -18.03
N SER A 137 0.28 -44.59 -17.52
CA SER A 137 0.75 -43.82 -16.37
C SER A 137 1.73 -42.70 -16.78
N PHE A 138 1.79 -41.62 -15.99
CA PHE A 138 2.75 -40.54 -16.24
C PHE A 138 4.16 -40.97 -15.81
N THR A 139 4.88 -41.56 -16.76
CA THR A 139 6.20 -42.17 -16.55
C THR A 139 7.30 -41.18 -16.17
N GLU A 140 8.39 -41.71 -15.63
CA GLU A 140 9.58 -40.94 -15.25
C GLU A 140 10.18 -40.15 -16.43
N SER A 141 10.24 -40.75 -17.62
CA SER A 141 10.71 -40.09 -18.84
C SER A 141 9.77 -38.93 -19.25
N ALA A 142 8.47 -39.05 -19.00
CA ALA A 142 7.52 -37.94 -19.21
C ALA A 142 7.76 -36.78 -18.23
N ARG A 143 8.06 -37.06 -16.95
CA ARG A 143 8.41 -36.04 -15.94
C ARG A 143 9.68 -35.26 -16.35
N ARG A 144 10.72 -35.98 -16.76
CA ARG A 144 11.98 -35.39 -17.24
C ARG A 144 11.79 -34.51 -18.47
N ARG A 145 11.03 -34.99 -19.46
CA ARG A 145 10.68 -34.21 -20.66
C ARG A 145 9.88 -32.96 -20.34
N MET A 146 8.86 -33.09 -19.50
CA MET A 146 8.03 -31.96 -19.06
C MET A 146 8.90 -30.88 -18.40
N PHE A 147 9.82 -31.28 -17.52
CA PHE A 147 10.75 -30.35 -16.89
C PHE A 147 11.75 -29.74 -17.88
N ALA A 148 12.28 -30.52 -18.83
CA ALA A 148 13.22 -30.04 -19.82
C ALA A 148 12.62 -29.00 -20.77
N HIS A 149 11.42 -29.25 -21.31
CA HIS A 149 10.70 -28.29 -22.15
C HIS A 149 10.34 -27.02 -21.37
N TRP A 150 9.93 -27.16 -20.10
CA TRP A 150 9.72 -26.01 -19.21
C TRP A 150 11.00 -25.18 -19.04
N ALA A 151 12.13 -25.82 -18.72
CA ALA A 151 13.42 -25.16 -18.51
C ALA A 151 13.90 -24.42 -19.77
N ARG A 152 13.67 -25.00 -20.95
CA ARG A 152 14.03 -24.42 -22.26
C ARG A 152 13.06 -23.33 -22.75
N SER A 153 11.96 -23.11 -22.03
CA SER A 153 10.89 -22.17 -22.44
C SER A 153 10.24 -22.54 -23.77
N GLU A 154 10.11 -23.84 -24.03
CA GLU A 154 9.38 -24.43 -25.16
C GLU A 154 7.92 -24.64 -24.74
N GLU A 155 7.12 -23.58 -24.93
CA GLU A 155 5.79 -23.47 -24.33
C GLU A 155 4.79 -24.50 -24.89
N GLU A 156 4.82 -24.77 -26.19
CA GLU A 156 3.86 -25.68 -26.84
C GLU A 156 4.02 -27.13 -26.33
N GLU A 157 5.26 -27.61 -26.28
CA GLU A 157 5.61 -28.92 -25.77
C GLU A 157 5.34 -29.00 -24.27
N PHE A 158 5.72 -27.98 -23.50
CA PHE A 158 5.43 -27.92 -22.08
C PHE A 158 3.92 -27.98 -21.79
N GLN A 159 3.11 -27.24 -22.53
CA GLN A 159 1.65 -27.27 -22.40
C GLN A 159 1.07 -28.64 -22.72
N THR A 160 1.61 -29.32 -23.74
CA THR A 160 1.21 -30.67 -24.10
C THR A 160 1.44 -31.64 -22.93
N PHE A 161 2.65 -31.66 -22.36
CA PHE A 161 2.96 -32.49 -21.19
C PHE A 161 2.18 -32.08 -19.95
N ARG A 162 1.99 -30.78 -19.72
CA ARG A 162 1.19 -30.27 -18.59
C ARG A 162 -0.27 -30.73 -18.67
N SER A 163 -0.86 -30.72 -19.87
CA SER A 163 -2.22 -31.20 -20.09
C SER A 163 -2.34 -32.72 -19.86
N ALA A 164 -1.34 -33.48 -20.31
CA ALA A 164 -1.25 -34.91 -20.05
C ALA A 164 -1.09 -35.21 -18.55
N PHE A 165 -0.22 -34.50 -17.84
CA PHE A 165 -0.05 -34.61 -16.39
C PHE A 165 -1.35 -34.29 -15.66
N ARG A 166 -2.06 -33.24 -16.06
CA ARG A 166 -3.35 -32.88 -15.45
C ARG A 166 -4.40 -33.97 -15.63
N LYS A 167 -4.45 -34.60 -16.81
CA LYS A 167 -5.40 -35.66 -17.15
C LYS A 167 -5.07 -37.02 -16.52
N LEU A 168 -3.79 -37.34 -16.37
CA LEU A 168 -3.36 -38.66 -15.89
C LEU A 168 -3.13 -38.69 -14.37
N VAL A 169 -2.68 -37.56 -13.79
CA VAL A 169 -2.31 -37.47 -12.38
C VAL A 169 -3.30 -36.63 -11.60
N MET A 170 -3.52 -35.37 -11.98
CA MET A 170 -4.29 -34.42 -11.15
C MET A 170 -5.79 -34.70 -11.13
N SER A 171 -6.36 -35.33 -12.15
CA SER A 171 -7.80 -35.63 -12.21
C SER A 171 -8.22 -36.92 -11.51
N THR A 172 -7.27 -37.64 -10.89
CA THR A 172 -7.61 -38.79 -10.03
C THR A 172 -8.33 -38.29 -8.77
N GLU A 173 -9.27 -39.10 -8.24
CA GLU A 173 -10.09 -38.69 -7.09
C GLU A 173 -9.23 -38.37 -5.86
N ASP A 174 -8.19 -39.18 -5.62
CA ASP A 174 -7.26 -39.00 -4.51
C ASP A 174 -6.49 -37.67 -4.59
N ASN A 175 -5.99 -37.33 -5.78
CA ASN A 175 -5.27 -36.06 -5.98
C ASN A 175 -6.22 -34.86 -5.95
N GLN A 176 -7.43 -34.98 -6.50
CA GLN A 176 -8.45 -33.91 -6.43
C GLN A 176 -8.77 -33.49 -4.99
N ARG A 177 -8.81 -34.45 -4.05
CA ARG A 177 -9.02 -34.17 -2.63
C ARG A 177 -7.91 -33.31 -2.02
N GLN A 178 -6.70 -33.32 -2.58
CA GLN A 178 -5.57 -32.50 -2.12
C GLN A 178 -5.65 -31.03 -2.57
N PHE A 179 -6.49 -30.71 -3.57
CA PHE A 179 -6.68 -29.33 -4.06
C PHE A 179 -7.87 -28.64 -3.40
N ASN A 180 -8.89 -29.41 -3.02
CA ASN A 180 -10.16 -28.88 -2.52
C ASN A 180 -10.10 -28.62 -1.01
N ALA A 181 -9.53 -27.48 -0.63
CA ALA A 181 -9.50 -27.03 0.75
C ALA A 181 -10.91 -26.66 1.26
N THR A 182 -11.20 -27.02 2.51
CA THR A 182 -12.39 -26.54 3.22
C THR A 182 -12.20 -25.07 3.62
N ALA A 183 -13.27 -24.28 3.72
CA ALA A 183 -13.24 -22.88 4.17
C ALA A 183 -12.86 -22.68 5.66
N ILE A 184 -12.36 -23.72 6.33
CA ILE A 184 -11.91 -23.68 7.73
C ILE A 184 -10.57 -22.94 7.80
N LYS A 185 -10.37 -22.18 8.88
CA LYS A 185 -9.12 -21.43 9.11
C LYS A 185 -7.90 -22.38 9.09
N PRO A 186 -6.79 -22.01 8.42
CA PRO A 186 -5.60 -22.85 8.38
C PRO A 186 -5.03 -23.15 9.77
N ILE A 187 -4.50 -24.37 9.94
CA ILE A 187 -3.92 -24.84 11.19
C ILE A 187 -2.43 -24.46 11.21
N PRO A 188 -1.99 -23.64 12.18
CA PRO A 188 -0.57 -23.32 12.33
C PRO A 188 0.17 -24.52 12.95
N ILE A 189 1.26 -24.91 12.31
CA ILE A 189 2.17 -25.98 12.75
C ILE A 189 3.51 -25.36 13.11
N ASP A 190 4.02 -25.69 14.30
CA ASP A 190 5.36 -25.29 14.74
C ASP A 190 6.43 -26.10 13.99
N PRO A 191 7.25 -25.49 13.12
CA PRO A 191 8.29 -26.18 12.36
C PRO A 191 9.41 -26.72 13.25
N LEU A 192 9.52 -26.30 14.52
CA LEU A 192 10.53 -26.79 15.46
C LEU A 192 10.13 -28.15 16.08
N ASP A 193 8.85 -28.50 16.12
CA ASP A 193 8.35 -29.77 16.68
C ASP A 193 8.50 -30.94 15.66
N VAL A 194 9.73 -31.15 15.19
CA VAL A 194 10.04 -32.19 14.18
C VAL A 194 9.62 -33.58 14.68
N LYS A 195 9.85 -33.88 15.97
CA LYS A 195 9.50 -35.17 16.57
C LYS A 195 7.98 -35.37 16.62
N GLY A 196 7.23 -34.35 17.05
CA GLY A 196 5.76 -34.41 17.10
C GLY A 196 5.15 -34.53 15.71
N ILE A 197 5.67 -33.78 14.72
CA ILE A 197 5.23 -33.85 13.32
C ILE A 197 5.39 -35.27 12.75
N ILE A 198 6.54 -35.91 12.99
CA ILE A 198 6.81 -37.27 12.52
C ILE A 198 5.92 -38.28 13.27
N ALA A 199 5.84 -38.19 14.60
CA ALA A 199 5.08 -39.14 15.42
C ALA A 199 3.58 -39.10 15.12
N ARG A 200 3.03 -37.93 14.84
CA ARG A 200 1.61 -37.74 14.48
C ARG A 200 1.32 -37.87 12.99
N GLN A 201 2.34 -38.10 12.16
CA GLN A 201 2.23 -38.09 10.70
C GLN A 201 1.50 -36.85 10.16
N THR A 202 1.76 -35.67 10.73
CA THR A 202 0.98 -34.45 10.46
C THR A 202 0.90 -34.07 8.99
N PHE A 203 1.96 -34.34 8.22
CA PHE A 203 2.03 -34.09 6.78
C PHE A 203 2.02 -35.38 5.94
N GLY A 204 1.79 -36.55 6.55
CA GLY A 204 1.77 -37.84 5.84
C GLY A 204 2.99 -38.06 4.94
N SER A 205 2.74 -38.43 3.68
CA SER A 205 3.78 -38.64 2.68
C SER A 205 4.31 -37.33 2.05
N ALA A 206 3.68 -36.19 2.34
CA ALA A 206 4.17 -34.88 1.94
C ALA A 206 5.45 -34.47 2.71
N LEU A 207 5.74 -35.09 3.86
CA LEU A 207 6.99 -34.86 4.59
C LEU A 207 8.14 -35.68 4.00
N GLN A 208 9.02 -35.01 3.27
CA GLN A 208 10.18 -35.63 2.62
C GLN A 208 11.49 -35.24 3.30
N ARG A 209 12.38 -36.22 3.48
CA ARG A 209 13.74 -35.98 3.96
C ARG A 209 14.66 -35.82 2.76
N VAL A 210 15.08 -34.59 2.49
CA VAL A 210 15.87 -34.24 1.30
C VAL A 210 17.30 -33.89 1.71
N LYS A 211 18.27 -34.39 0.93
CA LYS A 211 19.67 -33.98 1.04
C LYS A 211 19.91 -32.79 0.11
N TYR A 212 20.23 -31.64 0.68
CA TYR A 212 20.59 -30.43 -0.08
C TYR A 212 21.84 -29.81 0.52
N ASN A 213 22.82 -29.47 -0.33
CA ASN A 213 24.09 -28.88 0.08
C ASN A 213 24.80 -29.69 1.21
N ASN A 214 24.85 -31.02 1.06
CA ASN A 214 25.37 -31.99 2.03
C ASN A 214 24.68 -32.02 3.41
N THR A 215 23.55 -31.33 3.56
CA THR A 215 22.74 -31.35 4.78
C THR A 215 21.42 -32.07 4.53
N TRP A 216 21.05 -32.97 5.45
CA TRP A 216 19.73 -33.59 5.44
C TRP A 216 18.74 -32.67 6.16
N SER A 217 17.60 -32.39 5.53
CA SER A 217 16.57 -31.56 6.14
C SER A 217 15.18 -32.05 5.73
N TYR A 218 14.18 -31.73 6.56
CA TYR A 218 12.79 -32.10 6.29
C TYR A 218 12.11 -30.99 5.49
N TYR A 219 11.53 -31.36 4.37
CA TYR A 219 10.74 -30.48 3.52
C TYR A 219 9.32 -31.02 3.35
N VAL A 220 8.34 -30.13 3.45
CA VAL A 220 6.96 -30.40 3.07
C VAL A 220 6.84 -30.13 1.58
N ILE A 221 6.66 -31.19 0.79
CA ILE A 221 6.43 -31.18 -0.65
C ILE A 221 5.06 -31.84 -0.89
N PRO A 222 4.05 -31.14 -1.44
CA PRO A 222 2.75 -31.74 -1.75
C PRO A 222 2.90 -33.03 -2.55
N GLU A 223 2.08 -34.04 -2.29
CA GLU A 223 2.24 -35.37 -2.89
C GLU A 223 2.12 -35.31 -4.42
N VAL A 224 1.14 -34.55 -4.92
CA VAL A 224 1.00 -34.28 -6.37
C VAL A 224 2.23 -33.55 -6.95
N ALA A 225 2.88 -32.68 -6.16
CA ALA A 225 4.12 -32.06 -6.59
C ALA A 225 5.26 -33.09 -6.68
N GLN A 226 5.31 -34.07 -5.78
CA GLN A 226 6.29 -35.16 -5.85
C GLN A 226 6.12 -36.00 -7.12
N GLU A 227 4.88 -36.21 -7.57
CA GLU A 227 4.60 -36.92 -8.83
C GLU A 227 4.96 -36.12 -10.10
N ALA A 228 5.07 -34.80 -10.00
CA ALA A 228 5.51 -33.94 -11.10
C ALA A 228 7.04 -33.92 -11.26
N ILE A 229 7.79 -34.27 -10.22
CA ILE A 229 9.25 -34.16 -10.18
C ILE A 229 9.88 -35.50 -10.54
N PHE A 230 10.95 -35.46 -11.32
CA PHE A 230 11.75 -36.63 -11.66
C PHE A 230 12.65 -37.07 -10.49
N SER A 231 12.97 -38.36 -10.43
CA SER A 231 13.94 -38.95 -9.51
C SER A 231 15.31 -38.26 -9.57
N ASN A 232 16.01 -38.19 -8.44
CA ASN A 232 17.35 -37.58 -8.33
C ASN A 232 17.43 -36.07 -8.66
N TRP A 233 16.29 -35.36 -8.68
CA TRP A 233 16.26 -33.90 -8.87
C TRP A 233 17.14 -33.11 -7.87
N THR A 234 17.39 -33.69 -6.69
CA THR A 234 18.22 -33.13 -5.62
C THR A 234 19.70 -33.02 -5.98
N ASP A 235 20.16 -33.82 -6.94
CA ASP A 235 21.55 -33.85 -7.37
C ASP A 235 21.89 -32.64 -8.25
N TYR A 236 20.87 -31.92 -8.73
CA TYR A 236 21.01 -30.75 -9.59
C TYR A 236 20.67 -29.45 -8.82
N PRO A 237 21.67 -28.66 -8.38
CA PRO A 237 21.43 -27.50 -7.52
C PRO A 237 20.49 -26.44 -8.11
N LEU A 238 20.55 -26.23 -9.44
CA LEU A 238 19.66 -25.28 -10.13
C LEU A 238 18.22 -25.77 -10.17
N VAL A 239 17.99 -27.09 -10.30
CA VAL A 239 16.64 -27.68 -10.27
C VAL A 239 16.00 -27.46 -8.91
N VAL A 240 16.74 -27.70 -7.83
CA VAL A 240 16.28 -27.43 -6.46
C VAL A 240 15.88 -25.95 -6.28
N ARG A 241 16.70 -25.03 -6.80
CA ARG A 241 16.44 -23.57 -6.70
C ARG A 241 15.29 -23.08 -7.58
N LEU A 242 14.90 -23.85 -8.58
CA LEU A 242 13.82 -23.54 -9.51
C LEU A 242 12.53 -24.34 -9.25
N LEU A 243 12.58 -25.28 -8.29
CA LEU A 243 11.50 -26.22 -8.03
C LEU A 243 10.15 -25.53 -7.78
N ALA A 244 10.10 -24.53 -6.90
CA ALA A 244 8.84 -23.85 -6.61
C ALA A 244 8.26 -23.10 -7.81
N THR A 245 9.13 -22.53 -8.65
CA THR A 245 8.72 -21.87 -9.89
C THR A 245 8.11 -22.89 -10.85
N TYR A 246 8.75 -24.04 -11.03
CA TYR A 246 8.25 -25.12 -11.88
C TYR A 246 6.88 -25.65 -11.42
N ILE A 247 6.76 -26.01 -10.14
CA ILE A 247 5.51 -26.51 -9.55
C ILE A 247 4.37 -25.49 -9.67
N ARG A 248 4.69 -24.19 -9.50
CA ARG A 248 3.73 -23.11 -9.71
C ARG A 248 3.27 -23.02 -11.17
N ASP A 249 4.18 -23.15 -12.14
CA ASP A 249 3.85 -23.05 -13.57
C ASP A 249 3.03 -24.27 -14.07
N ILE A 250 3.09 -25.40 -13.36
CA ILE A 250 2.20 -26.57 -13.54
C ILE A 250 0.80 -26.32 -12.92
N ASN A 251 0.63 -25.28 -12.11
CA ASN A 251 -0.58 -24.96 -11.32
C ASN A 251 -0.86 -25.92 -10.17
N ILE A 252 0.18 -26.39 -9.49
CA ILE A 252 0.03 -27.16 -8.25
C ILE A 252 0.11 -26.19 -7.07
N PRO A 253 -0.85 -26.21 -6.11
CA PRO A 253 -0.83 -25.33 -4.97
C PRO A 253 0.33 -25.67 -4.02
N ALA A 254 0.89 -24.65 -3.37
CA ALA A 254 2.04 -24.81 -2.47
C ALA A 254 1.65 -25.11 -1.00
N PHE A 255 0.42 -25.57 -0.77
CA PHE A 255 -0.10 -25.95 0.55
C PHE A 255 -0.34 -27.45 0.65
N VAL A 256 -0.44 -27.95 1.89
CA VAL A 256 -0.80 -29.34 2.18
C VAL A 256 -2.05 -29.33 3.05
N LEU A 257 -2.93 -30.29 2.82
CA LEU A 257 -4.16 -30.47 3.58
C LEU A 257 -4.01 -31.62 4.58
N ASN A 258 -4.70 -31.54 5.72
CA ASN A 258 -4.91 -32.70 6.59
C ASN A 258 -6.06 -33.58 6.08
N ASP A 259 -6.37 -34.65 6.81
CA ASP A 259 -7.48 -35.57 6.50
C ASP A 259 -8.85 -34.87 6.42
N GLU A 260 -9.03 -33.77 7.17
CA GLU A 260 -10.24 -32.93 7.16
C GLU A 260 -10.25 -31.88 6.02
N ARG A 261 -9.27 -31.91 5.12
CA ARG A 261 -9.07 -30.95 4.02
C ARG A 261 -8.81 -29.51 4.49
N VAL A 262 -8.25 -29.35 5.69
CA VAL A 262 -7.84 -28.05 6.25
C VAL A 262 -6.37 -27.79 5.92
N ILE A 263 -6.07 -26.56 5.53
CA ILE A 263 -4.72 -26.15 5.15
C ILE A 263 -3.78 -26.17 6.37
N LEU A 264 -2.65 -26.85 6.23
CA LEU A 264 -1.56 -26.87 7.21
C LEU A 264 -0.50 -25.84 6.84
N ILE A 265 -0.16 -24.95 7.79
CA ILE A 265 0.80 -23.87 7.55
C ILE A 265 1.93 -23.95 8.56
N LEU A 266 3.17 -24.08 8.07
CA LEU A 266 4.36 -23.95 8.92
C LEU A 266 4.53 -22.48 9.31
N VAL A 267 4.39 -22.19 10.60
CA VAL A 267 4.54 -20.83 11.15
C VAL A 267 5.83 -20.78 11.96
N PRO A 268 6.88 -20.10 11.48
CA PRO A 268 8.11 -19.93 12.25
C PRO A 268 7.86 -19.28 13.61
N PRO A 269 8.77 -19.41 14.58
CA PRO A 269 8.66 -18.68 15.83
C PRO A 269 8.74 -17.16 15.58
N LEU A 270 8.13 -16.38 16.48
CA LEU A 270 8.15 -14.92 16.41
C LEU A 270 9.60 -14.38 16.47
N PRO A 271 9.88 -13.26 15.76
CA PRO A 271 11.20 -12.64 15.82
C PRO A 271 11.53 -12.16 17.24
N PRO A 272 12.79 -12.28 17.69
CA PRO A 272 13.21 -11.78 18.99
C PRO A 272 13.16 -10.24 19.04
N LYS A 273 12.86 -9.68 20.23
CA LYS A 273 12.75 -8.22 20.43
C LYS A 273 14.05 -7.46 20.14
N ARG A 274 15.20 -8.09 20.35
CA ARG A 274 16.53 -7.58 19.98
C ARG A 274 17.03 -8.51 18.88
N GLY A 275 17.20 -7.94 17.69
CA GLY A 275 17.29 -8.70 16.43
C GLY A 275 18.48 -9.65 16.30
N GLY A 276 18.61 -10.22 15.10
CA GLY A 276 19.75 -11.00 14.67
C GLY A 276 19.35 -12.43 14.34
N HIS A 277 19.45 -13.32 15.33
CA HIS A 277 19.37 -14.76 15.10
C HIS A 277 18.82 -15.47 16.34
N THR A 278 18.10 -16.56 16.12
CA THR A 278 17.84 -17.60 17.13
C THR A 278 18.71 -18.81 16.82
N ALA A 279 18.65 -19.84 17.67
CA ALA A 279 19.34 -21.11 17.40
C ALA A 279 18.88 -21.79 16.10
N PHE A 280 17.72 -21.42 15.56
CA PHE A 280 17.09 -22.09 14.41
C PHE A 280 16.82 -21.18 13.21
N TYR A 281 16.60 -19.88 13.43
CA TYR A 281 16.21 -18.92 12.39
C TYR A 281 17.07 -17.65 12.42
N SER A 282 17.41 -17.17 11.22
CA SER A 282 17.91 -15.82 10.96
C SER A 282 16.74 -14.93 10.55
N TYR A 283 16.59 -13.77 11.18
CA TYR A 283 15.50 -12.84 10.88
C TYR A 283 16.05 -11.63 10.14
N ILE A 284 15.79 -11.57 8.83
CA ILE A 284 16.31 -10.51 7.99
C ILE A 284 15.24 -9.43 7.80
N PRO A 285 15.46 -8.18 8.28
CA PRO A 285 14.54 -7.09 8.03
C PRO A 285 14.53 -6.72 6.55
N ASN A 286 13.35 -6.48 6.01
CA ASN A 286 13.11 -6.13 4.63
C ASN A 286 12.09 -5.00 4.57
N GLN A 287 12.58 -3.79 4.31
CA GLN A 287 11.78 -2.60 4.08
C GLN A 287 11.62 -2.39 2.57
N ARG A 288 10.38 -2.32 2.11
CA ARG A 288 10.06 -1.99 0.72
C ARG A 288 9.19 -0.74 0.69
N CYS A 289 9.71 0.31 0.06
CA CYS A 289 8.96 1.52 -0.25
C CYS A 289 8.74 1.59 -1.77
N LYS A 290 7.50 1.78 -2.19
CA LYS A 290 7.12 1.90 -3.60
C LYS A 290 6.23 3.14 -3.75
N TYR A 291 6.46 3.91 -4.81
CA TYR A 291 5.49 4.92 -5.22
C TYR A 291 4.22 4.22 -5.70
N ILE A 292 3.07 4.77 -5.32
CA ILE A 292 1.79 4.23 -5.72
C ILE A 292 1.61 4.57 -7.20
N ASP A 293 1.58 3.54 -8.03
CA ASP A 293 1.21 3.69 -9.43
C ASP A 293 -0.30 3.88 -9.51
N MET A 294 -0.75 5.11 -9.70
CA MET A 294 -2.17 5.46 -9.76
C MET A 294 -2.85 4.95 -11.05
N PHE A 295 -2.09 4.58 -12.07
CA PHE A 295 -2.60 4.14 -13.37
C PHE A 295 -1.97 2.80 -13.80
N PRO A 296 -2.12 1.74 -12.99
CA PRO A 296 -1.56 0.44 -13.33
C PRO A 296 -2.35 -0.19 -14.48
N ASN A 297 -1.71 -1.05 -15.26
CA ASN A 297 -2.41 -1.87 -16.24
C ASN A 297 -3.28 -2.93 -15.51
N SER A 298 -4.39 -3.36 -16.12
CA SER A 298 -5.32 -4.32 -15.51
C SER A 298 -4.65 -5.65 -15.14
N ASN A 299 -3.70 -6.11 -15.96
CA ASN A 299 -2.89 -7.30 -15.69
C ASN A 299 -1.94 -7.12 -14.50
N THR A 300 -1.40 -5.92 -14.28
CA THR A 300 -0.52 -5.66 -13.13
C THR A 300 -1.30 -5.59 -11.83
N LEU A 301 -2.51 -5.02 -11.85
CA LEU A 301 -3.36 -4.92 -10.66
C LEU A 301 -3.87 -6.30 -10.20
N ARG A 302 -4.30 -7.16 -11.13
CA ARG A 302 -4.71 -8.55 -10.82
C ARG A 302 -3.62 -9.39 -10.13
N ASN A 303 -2.35 -9.02 -10.33
CA ASN A 303 -1.21 -9.74 -9.76
C ASN A 303 -0.75 -9.18 -8.41
N GLU A 304 -1.27 -8.03 -7.96
CA GLU A 304 -0.95 -7.45 -6.65
C GLU A 304 -2.13 -7.63 -5.68
N PRO A 305 -2.17 -8.67 -4.83
CA PRO A 305 -3.32 -9.00 -3.97
C PRO A 305 -3.62 -7.98 -2.86
N GLY A 306 -2.84 -6.88 -2.79
CA GLY A 306 -3.01 -5.80 -1.82
C GLY A 306 -3.70 -4.55 -2.39
N PHE A 307 -4.03 -4.53 -3.67
CA PHE A 307 -4.70 -3.40 -4.34
C PHE A 307 -5.78 -3.92 -5.28
N ASP A 308 -6.94 -3.30 -5.27
CA ASP A 308 -8.04 -3.56 -6.19
C ASP A 308 -8.48 -2.27 -6.90
N ASP A 309 -9.36 -2.40 -7.90
CA ASP A 309 -9.80 -1.26 -8.72
C ASP A 309 -10.47 -0.16 -7.88
N GLU A 310 -11.28 -0.55 -6.89
CA GLU A 310 -12.03 0.35 -6.02
C GLU A 310 -11.09 1.15 -5.10
N LEU A 311 -10.10 0.50 -4.46
CA LEU A 311 -9.07 1.20 -3.67
C LEU A 311 -8.28 2.17 -4.55
N MET A 312 -7.97 1.79 -5.80
CA MET A 312 -7.28 2.68 -6.73
C MET A 312 -8.10 3.92 -7.07
N ASP A 313 -9.42 3.80 -7.20
CA ASP A 313 -10.32 4.93 -7.42
C ASP A 313 -10.41 5.88 -6.22
N TYR A 314 -10.41 5.35 -4.99
CA TYR A 314 -10.27 6.19 -3.80
C TYR A 314 -8.94 6.96 -3.79
N ILE A 315 -7.82 6.30 -4.10
CA ILE A 315 -6.49 6.94 -4.12
C ILE A 315 -6.43 8.05 -5.19
N ARG A 316 -6.95 7.79 -6.41
CA ARG A 316 -7.02 8.78 -7.49
C ARG A 316 -7.86 9.99 -7.11
N THR A 317 -9.02 9.74 -6.49
CA THR A 317 -9.93 10.79 -6.01
C THR A 317 -9.23 11.63 -4.94
N GLN A 318 -8.60 10.98 -3.96
CA GLN A 318 -7.85 11.66 -2.89
C GLN A 318 -6.74 12.55 -3.46
N ALA A 319 -5.95 12.04 -4.42
CA ALA A 319 -4.85 12.77 -5.03
C ALA A 319 -5.34 13.98 -5.84
N SER A 320 -6.44 13.81 -6.59
CA SER A 320 -7.04 14.88 -7.39
C SER A 320 -7.56 16.02 -6.50
N PHE A 321 -8.33 15.71 -5.46
CA PHE A 321 -8.82 16.72 -4.52
C PHE A 321 -7.71 17.37 -3.70
N ALA A 322 -6.62 16.63 -3.41
CA ALA A 322 -5.47 17.19 -2.72
C ALA A 322 -4.77 18.29 -3.55
N CYS A 323 -4.59 18.04 -4.85
CA CYS A 323 -4.05 19.02 -5.80
C CYS A 323 -5.00 20.20 -5.99
N ILE A 324 -6.31 19.96 -6.14
CA ILE A 324 -7.32 21.03 -6.25
C ILE A 324 -7.27 21.94 -5.02
N THR A 325 -7.23 21.36 -3.82
CA THR A 325 -7.14 22.11 -2.56
C THR A 325 -5.90 23.00 -2.55
N LEU A 326 -4.74 22.48 -3.00
CA LEU A 326 -3.51 23.27 -3.10
C LEU A 326 -3.67 24.50 -4.00
N PHE A 327 -4.29 24.34 -5.18
CA PHE A 327 -4.55 25.45 -6.09
C PHE A 327 -5.53 26.47 -5.51
N VAL A 328 -6.65 26.01 -4.93
CA VAL A 328 -7.66 26.88 -4.33
C VAL A 328 -7.07 27.66 -3.14
N MET A 329 -6.30 27.02 -2.27
CA MET A 329 -5.61 27.69 -1.16
C MET A 329 -4.59 28.73 -1.64
N SER A 330 -3.84 28.41 -2.70
CA SER A 330 -2.88 29.36 -3.30
C SER A 330 -3.59 30.61 -3.82
N LEU A 331 -4.72 30.45 -4.52
CA LEU A 331 -5.56 31.57 -4.95
C LEU A 331 -6.13 32.34 -3.75
N GLY A 332 -6.62 31.64 -2.73
CA GLY A 332 -7.15 32.23 -1.51
C GLY A 332 -6.12 33.10 -0.79
N ALA A 333 -4.88 32.64 -0.70
CA ALA A 333 -3.77 33.40 -0.10
C ALA A 333 -3.50 34.70 -0.89
N VAL A 334 -3.38 34.62 -2.21
CA VAL A 334 -3.17 35.79 -3.08
C VAL A 334 -4.31 36.81 -2.92
N PHE A 335 -5.57 36.37 -3.00
CA PHE A 335 -6.72 37.25 -2.83
C PHE A 335 -6.80 37.87 -1.43
N SER A 336 -6.36 37.15 -0.41
CA SER A 336 -6.33 37.65 0.97
C SER A 336 -5.37 38.83 1.14
N PHE A 337 -4.16 38.75 0.57
CA PHE A 337 -3.24 39.89 0.56
C PHE A 337 -3.72 41.03 -0.34
N TYR A 338 -4.34 40.69 -1.48
CA TYR A 338 -4.90 41.67 -2.39
C TYR A 338 -5.98 42.56 -1.73
N THR A 339 -6.71 42.04 -0.73
CA THR A 339 -7.68 42.83 0.04
C THR A 339 -7.08 44.01 0.81
N PHE A 340 -5.77 44.02 1.06
CA PHE A 340 -5.10 45.16 1.71
C PHE A 340 -4.64 46.23 0.74
N MET A 341 -4.44 45.87 -0.53
CA MET A 341 -4.10 46.82 -1.60
C MET A 341 -5.35 47.53 -2.12
N ASN A 342 -6.50 46.84 -2.14
CA ASN A 342 -7.75 47.38 -2.63
C ASN A 342 -8.82 47.39 -1.52
N PRO A 343 -9.29 48.58 -1.07
CA PRO A 343 -10.20 48.69 0.07
C PRO A 343 -11.62 48.15 -0.18
N ARG A 344 -11.96 47.80 -1.43
CA ARG A 344 -13.29 47.37 -1.85
C ARG A 344 -13.74 46.10 -1.14
N TYR A 345 -14.90 46.15 -0.49
CA TYR A 345 -15.46 45.04 0.29
C TYR A 345 -15.68 43.74 -0.50
N MET A 346 -15.85 43.81 -1.83
CA MET A 346 -16.07 42.64 -2.70
C MET A 346 -14.89 41.67 -2.67
N PHE A 347 -13.64 42.15 -2.60
CA PHE A 347 -12.47 41.27 -2.57
C PHE A 347 -12.37 40.49 -1.26
N LYS A 348 -12.85 41.05 -0.15
CA LYS A 348 -12.94 40.34 1.14
C LYS A 348 -13.94 39.19 1.08
N ARG A 349 -15.09 39.38 0.40
CA ARG A 349 -16.08 38.32 0.18
C ARG A 349 -15.54 37.20 -0.69
N LEU A 350 -14.87 37.58 -1.78
CA LEU A 350 -14.24 36.62 -2.68
C LEU A 350 -13.18 35.79 -1.94
N ALA A 351 -12.28 36.44 -1.19
CA ALA A 351 -11.28 35.74 -0.38
C ALA A 351 -11.92 34.79 0.63
N GLY A 352 -12.93 35.26 1.39
CA GLY A 352 -13.65 34.42 2.34
C GLY A 352 -14.35 33.22 1.70
N GLY A 353 -14.97 33.42 0.52
CA GLY A 353 -15.59 32.33 -0.24
C GLY A 353 -14.57 31.29 -0.73
N ILE A 354 -13.43 31.72 -1.26
CA ILE A 354 -12.36 30.82 -1.72
C ILE A 354 -11.81 29.99 -0.55
N HIS A 355 -11.64 30.58 0.64
CA HIS A 355 -11.19 29.83 1.83
C HIS A 355 -12.21 28.78 2.29
N LEU A 356 -13.51 29.08 2.24
CA LEU A 356 -14.54 28.09 2.54
C LEU A 356 -14.57 26.96 1.50
N VAL A 357 -14.30 27.26 0.22
CA VAL A 357 -14.15 26.23 -0.82
C VAL A 357 -12.89 25.40 -0.58
N ALA A 358 -11.76 26.01 -0.18
CA ALA A 358 -10.56 25.26 0.20
C ALA A 358 -10.80 24.34 1.40
N ALA A 359 -11.57 24.80 2.40
CA ALA A 359 -11.98 23.96 3.53
C ALA A 359 -12.83 22.77 3.07
N SER A 360 -13.82 22.99 2.19
CA SER A 360 -14.66 21.90 1.70
C SER A 360 -13.87 20.87 0.89
N THR A 361 -12.94 21.30 0.03
CA THR A 361 -12.09 20.36 -0.73
C THR A 361 -11.11 19.62 0.17
N ALA A 362 -10.55 20.26 1.21
CA ALA A 362 -9.73 19.58 2.22
C ALA A 362 -10.53 18.52 3.00
N LEU A 363 -11.78 18.82 3.36
CA LEU A 363 -12.66 17.87 4.04
C LEU A 363 -12.98 16.65 3.16
N VAL A 364 -13.19 16.85 1.86
CA VAL A 364 -13.38 15.75 0.90
C VAL A 364 -12.17 14.81 0.90
N VAL A 365 -10.94 15.33 0.93
CA VAL A 365 -9.73 14.49 1.02
C VAL A 365 -9.73 13.62 2.28
N ILE A 366 -10.11 14.20 3.43
CA ILE A 366 -10.20 13.47 4.71
C ILE A 366 -11.30 12.40 4.64
N GLN A 367 -12.46 12.73 4.08
CA GLN A 367 -13.59 11.81 3.96
C GLN A 367 -13.24 10.61 3.07
N VAL A 368 -12.64 10.88 1.90
CA VAL A 368 -12.19 9.85 0.94
C VAL A 368 -11.16 8.93 1.58
N LEU A 369 -10.25 9.47 2.40
CA LEU A 369 -9.29 8.67 3.17
C LEU A 369 -10.00 7.72 4.16
N PHE A 370 -10.98 8.20 4.92
CA PHE A 370 -11.67 7.33 5.88
C PHE A 370 -12.47 6.25 5.18
N SER A 371 -13.17 6.58 4.09
CA SER A 371 -13.86 5.59 3.26
C SER A 371 -12.90 4.54 2.68
N SER A 372 -11.71 4.94 2.22
CA SER A 372 -10.74 3.98 1.69
C SER A 372 -10.17 3.05 2.77
N ILE A 373 -10.01 3.54 4.00
CA ILE A 373 -9.57 2.72 5.14
C ILE A 373 -10.63 1.68 5.50
N ASP A 374 -11.89 2.10 5.62
CA ASP A 374 -12.98 1.20 5.98
C ASP A 374 -13.17 0.13 4.90
N TYR A 375 -13.09 0.51 3.62
CA TYR A 375 -13.07 -0.42 2.51
C TYR A 375 -11.91 -1.43 2.60
N THR A 376 -10.68 -0.93 2.84
CA THR A 376 -9.47 -1.77 2.93
C THR A 376 -9.57 -2.78 4.06
N LYS A 377 -10.13 -2.40 5.21
CA LYS A 377 -10.31 -3.30 6.36
C LYS A 377 -11.27 -4.45 6.05
N GLU A 378 -12.31 -4.19 5.27
CA GLU A 378 -13.35 -5.17 4.95
C GLU A 378 -12.97 -6.08 3.77
N HIS A 379 -12.26 -5.56 2.77
CA HIS A 379 -12.07 -6.25 1.49
C HIS A 379 -10.62 -6.68 1.21
N LEU A 380 -9.62 -6.02 1.83
CA LEU A 380 -8.20 -6.21 1.49
C LEU A 380 -7.38 -6.79 2.65
N PHE A 381 -7.61 -8.07 2.94
CA PHE A 381 -6.88 -8.83 3.97
C PHE A 381 -5.34 -8.80 3.81
N TYR A 382 -4.81 -8.72 2.59
CA TYR A 382 -3.37 -8.70 2.37
C TYR A 382 -2.71 -7.35 2.75
N ALA A 383 -3.47 -6.26 2.59
CA ALA A 383 -3.10 -4.92 3.02
C ALA A 383 -3.32 -4.75 4.53
N TYR A 384 -4.39 -5.35 5.06
CA TYR A 384 -4.77 -5.32 6.47
C TYR A 384 -4.88 -6.75 7.05
N PRO A 385 -3.77 -7.34 7.52
CA PRO A 385 -3.80 -8.70 8.05
C PRO A 385 -4.54 -8.75 9.40
N ASP A 386 -5.22 -9.87 9.67
CA ASP A 386 -5.92 -10.11 10.94
C ASP A 386 -5.03 -9.82 12.16
N GLY A 387 -5.55 -9.02 13.10
CA GLY A 387 -4.85 -8.65 14.31
C GLY A 387 -3.88 -7.48 14.14
N ALA A 388 -3.85 -6.82 12.98
CA ALA A 388 -3.17 -5.55 12.83
C ALA A 388 -3.95 -4.41 13.51
N GLU A 389 -3.22 -3.43 14.03
CA GLU A 389 -3.78 -2.22 14.61
C GLU A 389 -3.58 -1.05 13.64
N LEU A 390 -4.68 -0.37 13.29
CA LEU A 390 -4.65 0.85 12.49
C LEU A 390 -4.51 2.08 13.38
N THR A 391 -3.55 2.92 13.08
CA THR A 391 -3.34 4.22 13.73
C THR A 391 -3.22 5.33 12.68
N TYR A 392 -3.69 6.53 13.01
CA TYR A 392 -3.58 7.69 12.14
C TYR A 392 -2.22 8.37 12.34
N GLY A 393 -1.55 8.67 11.24
CA GLY A 393 -0.29 9.38 11.26
C GLY A 393 -0.48 10.90 11.26
N TYR A 394 0.64 11.64 11.26
CA TYR A 394 0.64 13.09 11.33
C TYR A 394 -0.03 13.77 10.13
N GLY A 395 -0.06 13.14 8.95
CA GLY A 395 -0.73 13.69 7.77
C GLY A 395 -2.21 14.02 8.02
N VAL A 396 -2.91 13.17 8.78
CA VAL A 396 -4.33 13.36 9.12
C VAL A 396 -4.53 14.55 10.05
N TYR A 397 -3.69 14.68 11.07
CA TYR A 397 -3.78 15.80 12.02
C TYR A 397 -3.45 17.14 11.35
N LEU A 398 -2.46 17.17 10.45
CA LEU A 398 -2.14 18.36 9.67
C LEU A 398 -3.29 18.74 8.71
N ALA A 399 -3.95 17.76 8.08
CA ALA A 399 -5.11 18.01 7.23
C ALA A 399 -6.29 18.61 8.02
N TRP A 400 -6.57 18.10 9.22
CA TRP A 400 -7.60 18.67 10.11
C TRP A 400 -7.26 20.10 10.54
N PHE A 401 -5.99 20.38 10.84
CA PHE A 401 -5.54 21.74 11.15
C PHE A 401 -5.82 22.68 9.96
N THR A 402 -5.42 22.29 8.75
CA THR A 402 -5.69 23.06 7.53
C THR A 402 -7.19 23.30 7.34
N PHE A 403 -8.02 22.28 7.53
CA PHE A 403 -9.48 22.40 7.43
C PHE A 403 -10.06 23.44 8.40
N VAL A 404 -9.75 23.31 9.70
CA VAL A 404 -10.27 24.21 10.74
C VAL A 404 -9.81 25.64 10.50
N ASP A 405 -8.55 25.82 10.10
CA ASP A 405 -8.00 27.14 9.82
C ASP A 405 -8.66 27.82 8.61
N ASN A 406 -8.86 27.09 7.50
CA ASN A 406 -9.54 27.62 6.33
C ASN A 406 -10.99 28.03 6.64
N ILE A 407 -11.71 27.25 7.47
CA ILE A 407 -13.05 27.63 7.95
C ILE A 407 -12.98 28.91 8.77
N PHE A 408 -12.10 28.96 9.76
CA PHE A 408 -11.97 30.11 10.64
C PHE A 408 -11.66 31.38 9.86
N CYS A 409 -10.63 31.34 9.00
CA CYS A 409 -10.25 32.46 8.15
C CYS A 409 -11.37 32.84 7.17
N GLY A 410 -12.03 31.88 6.54
CA GLY A 410 -13.16 32.11 5.63
C GLY A 410 -14.31 32.87 6.32
N LEU A 411 -14.70 32.43 7.52
CA LEU A 411 -15.73 33.08 8.32
C LEU A 411 -15.31 34.50 8.76
N MET A 412 -14.05 34.70 9.17
CA MET A 412 -13.54 36.02 9.56
C MET A 412 -13.55 37.00 8.38
N PHE A 413 -13.13 36.57 7.19
CA PHE A 413 -13.18 37.41 5.98
C PHE A 413 -14.61 37.79 5.61
N LEU A 414 -15.56 36.87 5.72
CA LEU A 414 -16.98 37.15 5.46
C LEU A 414 -17.59 38.08 6.50
N TRP A 415 -17.34 37.83 7.79
CA TRP A 415 -17.86 38.65 8.90
C TRP A 415 -17.42 40.11 8.77
N TYR A 416 -16.16 40.35 8.41
CA TYR A 416 -15.61 41.70 8.24
C TYR A 416 -15.72 42.27 6.82
N SER A 417 -16.52 41.64 5.95
CA SER A 417 -16.80 42.11 4.57
C SER A 417 -18.00 43.05 4.45
N GLY A 418 -18.53 43.56 5.57
CA GLY A 418 -19.66 44.47 5.59
C GLY A 418 -19.42 45.73 4.75
N LYS A 419 -20.39 46.09 3.91
CA LYS A 419 -20.35 47.29 3.07
C LYS A 419 -20.42 48.55 3.93
N LYS A 420 -19.50 49.50 3.77
CA LYS A 420 -19.49 50.76 4.54
C LYS A 420 -19.69 51.95 3.59
N LYS A 421 -20.77 52.72 3.78
CA LYS A 421 -21.13 53.88 2.93
C LYS A 421 -21.11 55.19 3.73
N GLY A 422 -20.68 56.28 3.10
CA GLY A 422 -20.84 57.65 3.61
C GLY A 422 -20.31 57.85 5.03
N ALA A 423 -21.15 58.35 5.94
CA ALA A 423 -20.78 58.63 7.34
C ALA A 423 -20.42 57.37 8.16
N LYS A 424 -20.74 56.16 7.68
CA LYS A 424 -20.39 54.89 8.33
C LYS A 424 -19.03 54.34 7.88
N ALA A 425 -18.32 55.04 7.00
CA ALA A 425 -16.98 54.68 6.57
C ALA A 425 -15.89 55.34 7.44
N PRO A 426 -14.77 54.64 7.72
CA PRO A 426 -13.70 55.14 8.58
C PRO A 426 -12.88 56.26 7.95
N ASN A 427 -12.76 56.29 6.62
CA ASN A 427 -12.15 57.38 5.85
C ASN A 427 -12.91 57.56 4.51
N ASP A 428 -12.68 58.70 3.83
CA ASP A 428 -13.36 59.01 2.58
C ASP A 428 -12.90 58.11 1.41
N GLU A 429 -11.67 57.59 1.43
CA GLU A 429 -11.18 56.62 0.43
C GLU A 429 -11.97 55.30 0.45
N VAL A 430 -12.23 54.74 1.64
CA VAL A 430 -13.05 53.53 1.79
C VAL A 430 -14.51 53.82 1.45
N ALA A 431 -15.00 55.02 1.78
CA ALA A 431 -16.35 55.44 1.41
C ALA A 431 -16.54 55.48 -0.11
N MET A 432 -15.60 56.11 -0.83
CA MET A 432 -15.61 56.22 -2.29
C MET A 432 -15.39 54.87 -2.99
N ALA A 433 -14.55 53.99 -2.44
CA ALA A 433 -14.29 52.68 -3.03
C ALA A 433 -15.51 51.72 -3.00
N ASP A 434 -16.46 51.95 -2.08
CA ASP A 434 -17.68 51.16 -1.92
C ASP A 434 -18.91 51.77 -2.63
N GLU A 435 -18.76 52.97 -3.21
CA GLU A 435 -19.75 53.63 -4.05
C GLU A 435 -19.82 52.97 -5.45
N PRO A 436 -21.01 52.97 -6.10
CA PRO A 436 -21.12 52.46 -7.45
C PRO A 436 -20.31 53.37 -8.38
N THR A 437 -19.22 52.85 -8.94
CA THR A 437 -18.53 53.49 -10.06
C THR A 437 -19.49 53.54 -11.24
N ILE A 438 -20.04 54.71 -11.53
CA ILE A 438 -20.82 54.96 -12.75
C ILE A 438 -19.81 54.92 -13.89
N MET A 439 -19.60 53.74 -14.49
CA MET A 439 -18.87 53.61 -15.75
C MET A 439 -19.81 54.06 -16.87
N GLY A 440 -19.87 55.37 -17.08
CA GLY A 440 -20.67 55.97 -18.14
C GLY A 440 -21.20 57.36 -17.80
N ARG A 441 -20.35 58.38 -17.99
CA ARG A 441 -20.74 59.59 -18.70
C ARG A 441 -19.54 60.22 -19.37
#